data_AF-A0A519SFG7-F1
#
_entry.id   AF-A0A519SFG7-F1
#
_cell.length_a   1.000
_cell.length_b   1.000
_cell.length_c   1.000
_cell.angle_alpha   90.00
_cell.angle_beta   90.00
_cell.angle_gamma   90.00
#
_symmetry.space_group_name_H-M   'P 1'
#
loop_
_entity.id
_entity.type
_entity.pdbx_description
1 polymer ?
#
loop_
_entity_poly.entity_id
_entity_poly.type
_entity_poly.pdbx_seq_one_letter_code
_entity_poly.pdbx_strand_id
1 'polypeptide(L)'
;MSQVLVLSSPSQNDVDPILGFASELITQGEKVTFFSSNEFKIPIENIGADFKAYSQDLNIFKKDESEEGKPKSGLISALLEPMKFIDDIVVQIRGLKFDYAVFSPSYPYASIITQLLGISRTQQMISN
;
A
#
# COMPACT_ATOMS: atom_id res chain seq x y z
N MET A 1 -21.92 -2.44 -1.75
CA MET A 1 -20.75 -3.22 -1.34
C MET A 1 -19.76 -3.16 -2.48
N SER A 2 -18.91 -2.17 -2.37
CA SER A 2 -17.72 -1.90 -3.16
C SER A 2 -16.56 -2.77 -2.65
N GLN A 3 -15.63 -3.05 -3.55
CA GLN A 3 -14.35 -3.68 -3.26
C GLN A 3 -13.28 -2.60 -3.19
N VAL A 4 -12.61 -2.48 -2.05
CA VAL A 4 -11.70 -1.39 -1.74
C VAL A 4 -10.29 -1.93 -1.55
N LEU A 5 -9.34 -1.35 -2.28
CA LEU A 5 -7.92 -1.63 -2.09
C LEU A 5 -7.31 -0.59 -1.15
N VAL A 6 -6.73 -1.02 -0.05
CA VAL A 6 -6.02 -0.17 0.92
C VAL A 6 -4.52 -0.48 0.84
N LEU A 7 -3.73 0.55 0.54
CA LEU A 7 -2.27 0.44 0.42
C LEU A 7 -1.60 1.42 1.39
N SER A 8 -0.91 0.87 2.39
CA SER A 8 -0.17 1.66 3.37
C SER A 8 1.34 1.50 3.20
N SER A 9 2.07 2.59 3.47
CA SER A 9 3.47 2.50 3.83
C SER A 9 3.58 1.75 5.16
N PRO A 10 4.58 0.88 5.36
CA PRO A 10 4.74 0.04 6.54
C PRO A 10 5.38 0.82 7.69
N SER A 11 4.75 1.94 8.06
CA SER A 11 5.14 2.76 9.19
C SER A 11 3.94 2.91 10.11
N GLN A 12 4.15 2.92 11.42
CA GLN A 12 3.05 3.11 12.38
C GLN A 12 2.25 4.39 12.09
N ASN A 13 2.95 5.47 11.72
CA ASN A 13 2.38 6.77 11.39
C ASN A 13 1.44 6.74 10.17
N ASP A 14 1.67 5.80 9.25
CA ASP A 14 0.84 5.62 8.05
C ASP A 14 -0.26 4.56 8.28
N VAL A 15 0.06 3.48 8.99
CA VAL A 15 -0.83 2.33 9.18
C VAL A 15 -1.96 2.65 10.16
N ASP A 16 -1.69 3.30 11.29
CA ASP A 16 -2.73 3.53 12.30
C ASP A 16 -3.91 4.38 11.78
N PRO A 17 -3.68 5.53 11.10
CA PRO A 17 -4.77 6.34 10.59
C PRO A 17 -5.59 5.61 9.52
N ILE A 18 -4.93 4.88 8.62
CA ILE A 18 -5.62 4.20 7.51
C ILE A 18 -6.29 2.91 7.98
N LEU A 19 -5.82 2.28 9.06
CA LEU A 19 -6.48 1.15 9.73
C LEU A 19 -7.82 1.59 10.34
N GLY A 20 -7.86 2.74 11.03
CA GLY A 20 -9.10 3.31 11.54
C GLY A 20 -10.13 3.54 10.43
N PHE A 21 -9.68 4.14 9.32
CA PHE A 21 -10.53 4.36 8.15
C PHE A 21 -11.00 3.04 7.50
N ALA A 22 -10.12 2.05 7.36
CA ALA A 22 -10.49 0.73 6.85
C ALA A 22 -11.56 0.05 7.72
N SER A 23 -11.48 0.20 9.04
CA SER A 23 -12.49 -0.31 9.97
C SER A 23 -13.87 0.34 9.76
N GLU A 24 -13.90 1.65 9.50
CA GLU A 24 -15.14 2.36 9.17
C GLU A 24 -15.75 1.87 7.85
N LEU A 25 -14.92 1.66 6.81
CA LEU A 25 -15.37 1.12 5.53
C LEU A 25 -16.00 -0.27 5.70
N ILE A 26 -15.37 -1.15 6.47
CA ILE A 26 -15.90 -2.49 6.75
C ILE A 26 -17.22 -2.40 7.53
N THR A 27 -17.32 -1.49 8.50
CA THR A 27 -18.56 -1.23 9.25
C THR A 27 -19.68 -0.75 8.33
N GLN A 28 -19.37 -0.01 7.27
CA GLN A 28 -20.32 0.42 6.23
C GLN A 28 -20.69 -0.70 5.23
N GLY A 29 -20.10 -1.90 5.39
CA GLY A 29 -20.35 -3.07 4.56
C GLY A 29 -19.46 -3.16 3.31
N GLU A 30 -18.36 -2.41 3.26
CA GLU A 30 -17.37 -2.52 2.19
C GLU A 30 -16.42 -3.70 2.40
N LYS A 31 -15.93 -4.26 1.30
CA LYS A 31 -14.91 -5.31 1.34
C LYS A 31 -13.54 -4.70 1.16
N VAL A 32 -12.69 -4.84 2.17
CA VAL A 32 -11.36 -4.21 2.20
C VAL A 32 -10.28 -5.27 2.01
N THR A 33 -9.43 -5.08 1.00
CA THR A 33 -8.14 -5.76 0.87
C THR A 33 -7.04 -4.79 1.28
N PHE A 34 -6.24 -5.14 2.27
CA PHE A 34 -5.27 -4.23 2.89
C PHE A 34 -3.86 -4.79 2.73
N PHE A 35 -2.97 -4.03 2.08
CA PHE A 35 -1.54 -4.33 2.05
C PHE A 35 -0.75 -3.60 3.12
N SER A 36 0.07 -4.38 3.84
CA SER A 36 1.06 -3.85 4.77
C SER A 36 2.20 -4.85 5.00
N SER A 37 3.12 -4.52 5.91
CA SER A 37 4.11 -5.47 6.41
C SER A 37 3.47 -6.50 7.35
N ASN A 38 4.14 -7.65 7.52
CA ASN A 38 3.63 -8.75 8.34
C ASN A 38 3.41 -8.37 9.82
N GLU A 39 4.10 -7.34 10.33
CA GLU A 39 3.93 -6.88 11.72
C GLU A 39 2.53 -6.30 11.98
N PHE A 40 1.86 -5.78 10.93
CA PHE A 40 0.51 -5.24 11.02
C PHE A 40 -0.59 -6.24 10.66
N LYS A 41 -0.23 -7.50 10.38
CA LYS A 41 -1.22 -8.52 9.98
C LYS A 41 -2.34 -8.66 11.00
N ILE A 42 -2.01 -8.87 12.28
CA ILE A 42 -2.97 -9.10 13.36
C ILE A 42 -3.96 -7.92 13.48
N PRO A 43 -3.53 -6.65 13.62
CA PRO A 43 -4.48 -5.55 13.73
C PRO A 43 -5.34 -5.37 12.46
N ILE A 44 -4.82 -5.66 11.27
CA ILE A 44 -5.57 -5.59 10.00
C ILE A 44 -6.65 -6.68 9.92
N GLU A 45 -6.32 -7.93 10.26
CA GLU A 45 -7.31 -9.02 10.24
C GLU A 45 -8.37 -8.84 11.33
N ASN A 46 -8.01 -8.27 12.48
CA ASN A 46 -8.94 -8.01 13.59
C ASN A 46 -10.07 -7.04 13.21
N ILE A 47 -9.85 -6.11 12.28
CA ILE A 47 -10.91 -5.23 11.77
C ILE A 47 -11.76 -5.89 10.67
N GLY A 48 -11.42 -7.10 10.24
CA GLY A 48 -12.13 -7.86 9.21
C GLY A 48 -11.62 -7.64 7.78
N ALA A 49 -10.45 -7.02 7.60
CA ALA A 49 -9.85 -6.82 6.28
C ALA A 49 -9.13 -8.09 5.77
N ASP A 50 -9.09 -8.27 4.45
CA ASP A 50 -8.24 -9.27 3.79
C ASP A 50 -6.80 -8.77 3.73
N PHE A 51 -5.94 -9.31 4.61
CA PHE A 51 -4.54 -8.92 4.69
C PHE A 51 -3.72 -9.51 3.54
N LYS A 52 -2.92 -8.66 2.88
CA LYS A 52 -1.89 -9.08 1.92
C LYS A 52 -0.55 -8.50 2.32
N ALA A 53 0.48 -9.36 2.33
CA ALA A 53 1.84 -8.93 2.61
C ALA A 53 2.53 -8.44 1.34
N TYR A 54 3.34 -7.40 1.45
CA TYR A 54 4.30 -7.06 0.41
C TYR A 54 5.37 -8.16 0.30
N SER A 55 5.67 -8.64 -0.91
CA SER A 55 6.65 -9.72 -1.11
C SER A 55 8.11 -9.23 -1.09
N GLN A 56 8.32 -7.93 -1.26
CA GLN A 56 9.62 -7.32 -1.44
C GLN A 56 10.02 -6.45 -0.24
N ASP A 57 11.32 -6.13 -0.18
CA ASP A 57 11.89 -5.30 0.86
C ASP A 57 11.22 -3.93 0.92
N LEU A 58 10.70 -3.60 2.10
CA LEU A 58 10.04 -2.34 2.42
C LEU A 58 11.00 -1.16 2.46
N ASN A 59 12.31 -1.41 2.34
CA ASN A 59 13.32 -0.38 2.15
C ASN A 59 13.02 0.55 0.96
N ILE A 60 12.20 0.16 -0.02
CA ILE A 60 11.71 1.05 -1.08
C ILE A 60 10.85 2.23 -0.57
N PHE A 61 10.34 2.15 0.66
CA PHE A 61 9.60 3.24 1.32
C PHE A 61 10.52 4.16 2.12
N LYS A 62 11.79 3.77 2.33
CA LYS A 62 12.79 4.61 2.99
C LYS A 62 13.39 5.54 1.94
N LYS A 63 13.32 6.84 2.20
CA LYS A 63 14.17 7.81 1.51
C LYS A 63 15.61 7.52 1.94
N ASP A 64 16.51 7.23 1.00
CA ASP A 64 17.94 7.06 1.29
C ASP A 64 18.50 8.35 1.92
N GLU A 65 18.54 8.43 3.25
CA GLU A 65 19.24 9.50 3.98
C GLU A 65 20.62 9.06 4.47
N SER A 66 21.06 7.84 4.20
CA SER A 66 22.34 7.36 4.73
C SER A 66 22.93 6.19 3.96
N GLU A 67 23.65 6.44 2.86
CA GLU A 67 24.87 5.67 2.53
C GLU A 67 25.87 6.57 1.79
N GLU A 68 26.54 7.46 2.54
CA GLU A 68 27.86 7.95 2.14
C GLU A 68 28.79 6.74 1.99
N GLY A 69 29.18 6.41 0.76
CA GLY A 69 30.42 5.67 0.52
C GLY A 69 30.35 4.28 -0.12
N LYS A 70 29.20 3.80 -0.60
CA LYS A 70 29.18 2.62 -1.49
C LYS A 70 28.39 2.92 -2.77
N PRO A 71 28.94 2.61 -3.97
CA PRO A 71 28.19 2.77 -5.20
C PRO A 71 27.11 1.67 -5.22
N LYS A 72 25.91 1.97 -4.71
CA LYS A 72 24.76 1.12 -4.99
C LYS A 72 24.45 1.29 -6.47
N SER A 73 25.01 0.38 -7.26
CA SER A 73 24.49 -0.11 -8.53
C SER A 73 23.49 0.83 -9.22
N GLY A 74 23.97 1.63 -10.18
CA GLY A 74 23.29 2.35 -11.28
C GLY A 74 21.80 2.74 -11.20
N LEU A 75 21.43 3.77 -11.97
CA LEU A 75 20.04 4.19 -12.23
C LEU A 75 19.07 3.01 -12.52
N ILE A 76 19.59 1.91 -13.07
CA ILE A 76 18.85 0.68 -13.35
C ILE A 76 18.30 0.03 -12.08
N SER A 77 19.09 -0.14 -11.01
CA SER A 77 18.59 -0.79 -9.78
C SER A 77 17.58 0.09 -9.04
N ALA A 78 17.83 1.40 -9.02
CA ALA A 78 16.92 2.38 -8.42
C ALA A 78 15.53 2.40 -9.09
N LEU A 79 15.44 2.02 -10.37
CA LEU A 79 14.17 1.92 -11.09
C LEU A 79 13.57 0.51 -11.07
N LEU A 80 14.40 -0.54 -11.05
CA LEU A 80 13.95 -1.92 -11.15
C LEU A 80 13.26 -2.42 -9.88
N GLU A 81 13.72 -2.02 -8.69
CA GLU A 81 13.10 -2.43 -7.42
C GLU A 81 11.67 -1.89 -7.25
N PRO A 82 11.39 -0.59 -7.50
CA PRO A 82 10.02 -0.07 -7.53
C PRO A 82 9.11 -0.78 -8.54
N MET A 83 9.62 -1.10 -9.74
CA MET A 83 8.82 -1.79 -10.77
C MET A 83 8.43 -3.20 -10.31
N LYS A 84 9.37 -3.98 -9.78
CA LYS A 84 9.10 -5.32 -9.25
C LYS A 84 8.10 -5.29 -8.11
N PHE A 85 8.20 -4.29 -7.24
CA PHE A 85 7.25 -4.10 -6.15
C PHE A 85 5.83 -3.82 -6.65
N ILE A 86 5.67 -2.91 -7.63
CA ILE A 86 4.36 -2.62 -8.22
C ILE A 86 3.80 -3.85 -8.92
N ASP A 87 4.62 -4.56 -9.70
CA ASP A 87 4.23 -5.78 -10.40
C ASP A 87 3.75 -6.85 -9.43
N ASP A 88 4.42 -7.01 -8.29
CA ASP A 88 4.02 -7.95 -7.26
C ASP A 88 2.61 -7.66 -6.71
N ILE A 89 2.33 -6.40 -6.36
CA ILE A 89 0.99 -5.99 -5.90
C ILE A 89 -0.05 -6.33 -6.97
N VAL A 90 0.22 -5.96 -8.23
CA VAL A 90 -0.71 -6.20 -9.36
C VAL A 90 -0.94 -7.69 -9.59
N VAL A 91 0.09 -8.53 -9.43
CA VAL A 91 -0.03 -9.99 -9.54
C VAL A 91 -0.85 -10.56 -8.37
N GLN A 92 -0.59 -10.13 -7.13
CA GLN A 92 -1.30 -10.59 -5.94
C GLN A 92 -2.81 -10.28 -5.96
N ILE A 93 -3.20 -9.20 -6.63
CA ILE A 93 -4.60 -8.81 -6.77
C ILE A 93 -5.20 -9.16 -8.13
N ARG A 94 -4.48 -9.89 -8.98
CA ARG A 94 -4.98 -10.29 -10.29
C ARG A 94 -6.26 -11.09 -10.16
N GLY A 95 -7.30 -10.69 -10.90
CA GLY A 95 -8.62 -11.32 -10.86
C GLY A 95 -9.55 -10.73 -9.80
N LEU A 96 -9.05 -9.88 -8.91
CA LEU A 96 -9.88 -9.03 -8.07
C LEU A 96 -10.27 -7.77 -8.85
N LYS A 97 -11.50 -7.31 -8.66
CA LYS A 97 -11.98 -6.03 -9.18
C LYS A 97 -12.19 -5.11 -7.99
N PHE A 98 -11.58 -3.93 -8.04
CA PHE A 98 -11.77 -2.88 -7.05
C PHE A 98 -12.54 -1.73 -7.69
N ASP A 99 -13.36 -1.07 -6.88
CA ASP A 99 -14.11 0.12 -7.31
C ASP A 99 -13.29 1.39 -7.09
N TYR A 100 -12.49 1.41 -6.01
CA TYR A 100 -11.55 2.50 -5.71
C TYR A 100 -10.41 2.00 -4.82
N ALA A 101 -9.36 2.82 -4.73
CA ALA A 101 -8.22 2.56 -3.86
C ALA A 101 -7.94 3.72 -2.90
N VAL A 102 -7.60 3.36 -1.67
CA VAL A 102 -7.23 4.23 -0.56
C VAL A 102 -5.74 4.05 -0.29
N PHE A 103 -5.05 5.16 -0.11
CA PHE A 103 -3.61 5.17 0.10
C PHE A 103 -3.25 5.97 1.33
N SER A 104 -2.21 5.53 2.03
CA SER A 104 -1.59 6.38 3.05
C SER A 104 -1.04 7.65 2.38
N PRO A 105 -0.99 8.79 3.10
CA PRO A 105 -0.56 10.06 2.51
C PRO A 105 0.83 10.01 1.88
N SER A 106 1.74 9.26 2.51
CA SER A 106 3.14 9.11 2.09
C SER A 106 3.36 8.07 0.99
N TYR A 107 2.32 7.37 0.52
CA TYR A 107 2.48 6.23 -0.38
C TYR A 107 2.97 6.65 -1.78
N PRO A 108 4.20 6.29 -2.19
CA PRO A 108 4.84 6.85 -3.38
C PRO A 108 4.26 6.33 -4.70
N TYR A 109 3.67 5.13 -4.71
CA TYR A 109 3.26 4.43 -5.95
C TYR A 109 1.78 4.56 -6.28
N ALA A 110 1.04 5.37 -5.54
CA ALA A 110 -0.40 5.38 -5.59
C ALA A 110 -0.98 5.83 -6.96
N SER A 111 -0.32 6.79 -7.62
CA SER A 111 -0.75 7.23 -8.95
C SER A 111 -0.57 6.15 -10.01
N ILE A 112 0.54 5.41 -9.97
CA ILE A 112 0.84 4.36 -10.95
C ILE A 112 -0.12 3.17 -10.75
N ILE A 113 -0.32 2.74 -9.50
CA ILE A 113 -1.22 1.62 -9.19
C ILE A 113 -2.67 1.92 -9.62
N THR A 114 -3.18 3.12 -9.33
CA THR A 114 -4.54 3.50 -9.75
C THR A 114 -4.70 3.56 -11.27
N GLN A 115 -3.69 4.05 -11.99
CA GLN A 115 -3.67 4.04 -13.45
C GLN A 115 -3.65 2.62 -14.02
N LEU A 116 -2.82 1.73 -13.46
CA LEU A 116 -2.75 0.32 -13.90
C LEU A 116 -4.05 -0.44 -13.66
N LEU A 117 -4.75 -0.12 -12.56
CA LEU A 117 -6.04 -0.72 -12.23
C LEU A 117 -7.22 -0.07 -12.96
N GLY A 118 -7.04 1.13 -13.52
CA GLY A 118 -8.12 1.88 -14.17
C GLY A 118 -9.22 2.33 -13.22
N ILE A 119 -8.87 2.63 -11.96
CA ILE A 119 -9.82 2.97 -10.88
C ILE A 119 -9.56 4.37 -10.30
N SER A 120 -10.59 4.94 -9.68
CA SER A 120 -10.50 6.24 -9.01
C SER A 120 -9.66 6.17 -7.73
N ARG A 121 -8.88 7.23 -7.46
CA ARG A 121 -8.10 7.39 -6.23
C ARG A 121 -8.88 8.16 -5.18
N THR A 122 -8.92 7.63 -3.96
CA THR A 122 -9.25 8.39 -2.75
C THR A 122 -7.99 8.50 -1.89
N GLN A 123 -7.52 9.73 -1.60
CA GLN A 123 -6.44 9.96 -0.64
C GLN A 123 -7.03 10.21 0.74
N GLN A 124 -6.49 9.58 1.78
CA GLN A 124 -6.84 9.97 3.14
C GLN A 124 -6.31 11.39 3.37
N MET A 125 -7.21 12.37 3.47
CA MET A 125 -6.85 13.70 3.94
C MET A 125 -6.72 13.62 5.46
N ILE A 126 -5.50 13.73 5.97
CA ILE A 126 -5.28 13.93 7.40
C ILE A 126 -5.91 15.28 7.73
N SER A 127 -7.02 15.27 8.47
CA SER A 127 -7.58 16.51 9.00
C SER A 127 -6.69 16.91 10.17
N ASN A 128 -5.96 18.02 10.01
CA ASN A 128 -5.19 18.65 11.08
C ASN A 128 -6.09 19.14 12.21
#